data_AF-A0A1V5L3S0-F1
#
_entry.id   AF-A0A1V5L3S0-F1
#
_cell.length_a   1.000
_cell.length_b   1.000
_cell.length_c   1.000
_cell.angle_alpha   90.00
_cell.angle_beta   90.00
_cell.angle_gamma   90.00
#
_symmetry.space_group_name_H-M   'P 1'
#
loop_
_entity.id
_entity.type
_entity.pdbx_description
1 polymer ?
#
loop_
_entity_poly.entity_id
_entity_poly.type
_entity_poly.pdbx_seq_one_letter_code
_entity_poly.pdbx_strand_id
1 'polypeptide(L)'
;MPDLKFGNDDAGKKYTVAAGYFTLAEEAIKEMYRQAGDLILTEKGVARRGLLVRHLVLPENLAKTEKVLEFLAGKIPRDTFVNLMDQYYPAHRAYNYGELSRRITPGEFRKVLAAARRAGLHRIYTG
;
A
#
# COMPACT_ATOMS: atom_id res chain seq x y z
N MET A 1 4.21 -6.70 9.48
CA MET A 1 3.15 -6.25 8.56
C MET A 1 3.25 -4.74 8.42
N PRO A 2 3.98 -4.22 7.43
CA PRO A 2 4.11 -2.78 7.21
C PRO A 2 2.89 -2.17 6.50
N ASP A 3 2.63 -0.90 6.80
CA ASP A 3 1.70 -0.04 6.08
C ASP A 3 2.48 0.90 5.15
N LEU A 4 2.39 0.65 3.85
CA LEU A 4 2.97 1.51 2.82
C LEU A 4 1.87 2.44 2.30
N LYS A 5 1.90 3.71 2.70
CA LYS A 5 0.81 4.66 2.48
C LYS A 5 0.96 5.48 1.20
N PHE A 6 2.18 5.90 0.88
CA PHE A 6 2.46 6.77 -0.27
C PHE A 6 3.55 6.18 -1.17
N GLY A 7 3.42 6.39 -2.47
CA GLY A 7 4.38 5.99 -3.50
C GLY A 7 5.34 7.10 -3.94
N ASN A 8 5.41 8.21 -3.19
CA ASN A 8 6.42 9.25 -3.37
C ASN A 8 6.64 10.06 -2.07
N ASP A 9 7.76 10.77 -2.00
CA ASP A 9 8.13 11.57 -0.83
C ASP A 9 7.30 12.86 -0.70
N ASP A 10 6.83 13.42 -1.82
CA ASP A 10 6.03 14.65 -1.82
C ASP A 10 4.70 14.47 -1.09
N ALA A 11 4.00 13.34 -1.31
CA ALA A 11 2.75 13.06 -0.61
C ALA A 11 2.98 12.78 0.87
N GLY A 12 4.04 12.03 1.22
CA GLY A 12 4.43 11.79 2.61
C GLY A 12 4.77 13.07 3.37
N LYS A 13 5.49 14.00 2.73
CA LYS A 13 5.79 15.30 3.31
C LYS A 13 4.53 16.15 3.47
N LYS A 14 3.70 16.25 2.42
CA LYS A 14 2.50 17.10 2.42
C LYS A 14 1.46 16.64 3.45
N TYR A 15 1.20 15.34 3.54
CA TYR A 15 0.07 14.83 4.32
C TYR A 15 0.47 14.26 5.69
N THR A 16 1.74 13.90 5.91
CA THR A 16 2.20 13.34 7.18
C THR A 16 3.45 14.01 7.75
N VAL A 17 3.96 15.08 7.13
CA VAL A 17 5.20 15.79 7.53
C VAL A 17 6.44 14.88 7.50
N ALA A 18 6.33 13.72 6.86
CA ALA A 18 7.39 12.72 6.80
C ALA A 18 8.23 12.95 5.54
N ALA A 19 9.35 13.67 5.69
CA ALA A 19 10.32 13.82 4.62
C ALA A 19 11.01 12.48 4.31
N GLY A 20 11.19 12.15 3.03
CA GLY A 20 11.80 10.89 2.61
C GLY A 20 10.94 9.65 2.86
N TYR A 21 9.63 9.81 3.08
CA TYR A 21 8.74 8.72 3.47
C TYR A 21 8.86 7.47 2.57
N PHE A 22 8.71 7.64 1.26
CA PHE A 22 8.68 6.52 0.34
C PHE A 22 10.06 5.90 0.21
N THR A 23 11.09 6.73 0.03
CA THR A 23 12.48 6.27 -0.05
C THR A 23 12.88 5.42 1.17
N LEU A 24 12.54 5.87 2.38
CA LEU A 24 12.82 5.12 3.61
C LEU A 24 11.92 3.88 3.77
N ALA A 25 10.65 3.97 3.35
CA ALA A 25 9.74 2.84 3.41
C ALA A 25 10.13 1.72 2.45
N GLU A 26 10.66 2.04 1.26
CA GLU A 26 11.18 1.04 0.32
C GLU A 26 12.31 0.21 0.95
N GLU A 27 13.29 0.88 1.55
CA GLU A 27 14.42 0.21 2.23
C GLU A 27 13.95 -0.62 3.44
N ALA A 28 13.03 -0.07 4.24
CA ALA A 28 12.45 -0.79 5.37
C ALA A 28 11.70 -2.06 4.92
N ILE A 29 10.93 -1.99 3.83
CA ILE A 29 10.17 -3.15 3.33
C ILE A 29 11.09 -4.22 2.75
N LYS A 30 12.17 -3.84 2.04
CA LYS A 30 13.19 -4.79 1.58
C LYS A 30 13.84 -5.52 2.75
N GLU A 31 14.19 -4.79 3.81
CA GLU A 31 14.81 -5.38 5.00
C GLU A 31 13.82 -6.28 5.76
N MET A 32 12.56 -5.86 5.89
CA MET A 32 11.50 -6.70 6.47
C MET A 32 11.30 -7.99 5.67
N TYR A 33 11.33 -7.92 4.34
CA TYR A 33 11.28 -9.11 3.49
C TYR A 33 12.49 -10.02 3.74
N ARG A 34 13.71 -9.46 3.76
CA ARG A 34 14.96 -10.21 4.02
C ARG A 34 14.90 -10.97 5.35
N GLN A 35 14.30 -10.39 6.38
CA GLN A 35 14.18 -11.02 7.69
C GLN A 35 13.01 -12.02 7.77
N ALA A 36 11.85 -11.66 7.23
CA ALA A 36 10.61 -12.42 7.42
C ALA A 36 10.37 -13.49 6.35
N GLY A 37 10.76 -13.23 5.10
CA GLY A 37 10.46 -14.05 3.93
C GLY A 37 9.00 -13.99 3.49
N ASP A 38 8.60 -14.95 2.67
CA ASP A 38 7.23 -15.08 2.17
C ASP A 38 6.24 -15.43 3.30
N LEU A 39 4.97 -15.05 3.10
CA LEU A 39 3.91 -15.32 4.07
C LEU A 39 3.61 -16.83 4.13
N ILE A 40 3.88 -17.43 5.29
CA ILE A 40 3.56 -18.81 5.62
C ILE A 40 2.26 -18.83 6.42
N LEU A 41 1.24 -19.48 5.87
CA LEU A 41 -0.04 -19.71 6.53
C LEU A 41 -0.07 -21.12 7.12
N THR A 42 -0.78 -21.29 8.24
CA THR A 42 -1.17 -22.62 8.74
C THR A 42 -2.28 -23.20 7.87
N GLU A 43 -2.57 -24.50 8.04
CA GLU A 43 -3.71 -25.18 7.41
C GLU A 43 -5.06 -24.51 7.70
N LYS A 44 -5.16 -23.78 8.81
CA LYS A 44 -6.34 -22.99 9.21
C LYS A 44 -6.33 -21.55 8.66
N GLY A 45 -5.39 -21.21 7.78
CA GLY A 45 -5.26 -19.87 7.19
C GLY A 45 -4.61 -18.82 8.09
N VAL A 46 -4.09 -19.20 9.26
CA VAL A 46 -3.45 -18.24 10.20
C VAL A 46 -2.02 -17.97 9.78
N ALA A 47 -1.64 -16.70 9.63
CA ALA A 47 -0.27 -16.30 9.34
C ALA A 47 0.68 -16.65 10.49
N ARG A 48 1.72 -17.44 10.18
CA ARG A 48 2.74 -17.87 11.13
C ARG A 48 4.01 -17.03 11.05
N ARG A 49 4.40 -16.64 9.83
CA ARG A 49 5.59 -15.84 9.54
C ARG A 49 5.45 -15.22 8.15
N GLY A 50 6.16 -14.13 7.90
CA GLY A 50 6.39 -13.58 6.57
C GLY A 50 5.84 -12.17 6.38
N LEU A 51 5.94 -11.68 5.15
CA LEU A 51 5.57 -10.32 4.81
C LEU A 51 4.17 -10.24 4.18
N LEU A 52 3.32 -9.43 4.81
CA LEU A 52 2.07 -8.91 4.24
C LEU A 52 2.18 -7.39 4.22
N VAL A 53 2.20 -6.79 3.03
CA VAL A 53 2.23 -5.33 2.87
C VAL A 53 0.81 -4.81 2.75
N ARG A 54 0.45 -3.83 3.57
CA ARG A 54 -0.85 -3.17 3.48
C ARG A 54 -0.70 -1.81 2.79
N HIS A 55 -1.62 -1.50 1.89
CA HIS A 55 -1.67 -0.22 1.20
C HIS A 55 -3.08 0.35 1.24
N LEU A 56 -3.23 1.49 1.93
CA LEU A 56 -4.48 2.23 2.01
C LEU A 56 -4.63 3.09 0.76
N VAL A 57 -5.66 2.83 -0.03
CA VAL A 57 -5.98 3.64 -1.21
C VAL A 57 -6.56 4.97 -0.77
N LEU A 58 -6.05 6.06 -1.33
CA LEU A 58 -6.52 7.42 -1.06
C LEU A 58 -7.26 7.98 -2.28
N PRO A 59 -8.22 8.90 -2.07
CA PRO A 59 -8.93 9.59 -3.14
C PRO A 59 -7.95 10.30 -4.07
N GLU A 60 -8.35 10.57 -5.31
CA GLU A 60 -7.58 11.34 -6.31
C GLU A 60 -6.17 10.78 -6.57
N ASN A 61 -5.94 9.49 -6.32
CA ASN A 61 -4.62 8.85 -6.40
C ASN A 61 -3.54 9.59 -5.57
N LEU A 62 -3.92 10.16 -4.42
CA LEU A 62 -2.98 10.89 -3.56
C LEU A 62 -1.91 9.99 -2.95
N ALA A 63 -2.25 8.72 -2.75
CA ALA A 63 -1.31 7.69 -2.33
C ALA A 63 -0.25 7.36 -3.41
N LYS A 64 -0.42 7.82 -4.65
CA LYS A 64 0.38 7.37 -5.80
C LYS A 64 0.45 5.85 -5.87
N THR A 65 -0.72 5.21 -5.77
CA THR A 65 -0.85 3.76 -5.59
C THR A 65 -0.15 2.98 -6.69
N GLU A 66 -0.21 3.45 -7.95
CA GLU A 66 0.49 2.79 -9.05
C GLU A 66 2.00 2.68 -8.80
N LYS A 67 2.64 3.70 -8.22
CA LYS A 67 4.06 3.67 -7.85
C LYS A 67 4.35 2.67 -6.73
N VAL A 68 3.47 2.59 -5.73
CA VAL A 68 3.56 1.55 -4.69
C VAL A 68 3.49 0.16 -5.30
N LEU A 69 2.55 -0.08 -6.22
CA LEU A 69 2.38 -1.38 -6.87
C LEU A 69 3.56 -1.73 -7.77
N GLU A 70 4.10 -0.77 -8.53
CA GLU A 70 5.32 -0.91 -9.34
C GLU A 70 6.53 -1.29 -8.47
N PHE A 71 6.71 -0.61 -7.33
CA PHE A 71 7.75 -0.94 -6.36
C PHE A 71 7.60 -2.38 -5.84
N LEU A 72 6.42 -2.75 -5.36
CA LEU A 72 6.17 -4.07 -4.80
C LEU A 72 6.36 -5.18 -5.84
N ALA A 73 5.96 -4.96 -7.10
CA ALA A 73 6.11 -5.96 -8.16
C ALA A 73 7.54 -6.06 -8.73
N GLY A 74 8.31 -4.98 -8.65
CA GLY A 74 9.63 -4.87 -9.27
C GLY A 74 10.82 -4.99 -8.31
N LYS A 75 10.62 -4.73 -7.01
CA LYS A 75 11.70 -4.67 -6.00
C LYS A 75 11.52 -5.64 -4.84
N ILE A 76 10.32 -6.22 -4.70
CA ILE A 76 10.01 -7.27 -3.74
C ILE A 76 9.55 -8.49 -4.56
N PRO A 77 9.82 -9.74 -4.13
CA PRO A 77 9.34 -10.90 -4.87
C PRO A 77 7.80 -10.90 -4.99
N ARG A 78 7.35 -11.26 -6.19
CA ARG A 78 5.94 -11.11 -6.63
C ARG A 78 4.95 -11.98 -5.86
N ASP A 79 5.43 -13.00 -5.17
CA ASP A 79 4.66 -13.83 -4.24
C ASP A 79 4.39 -13.15 -2.89
N THR A 80 4.89 -11.92 -2.68
CA THR A 80 4.55 -11.13 -1.49
C THR A 80 3.06 -10.79 -1.48
N PHE A 81 2.44 -11.00 -0.33
CA PHE A 81 1.02 -10.71 -0.16
C PHE A 81 0.82 -9.20 -0.03
N VAL A 82 -0.14 -8.68 -0.78
CA VAL A 82 -0.51 -7.26 -0.77
C VAL A 82 -1.97 -7.11 -0.40
N ASN A 83 -2.26 -6.37 0.68
CA ASN A 83 -3.62 -6.00 1.05
C ASN A 83 -3.93 -4.58 0.56
N LEU A 84 -4.87 -4.45 -0.36
CA LEU A 84 -5.36 -3.18 -0.89
C LEU A 84 -6.65 -2.81 -0.16
N MET A 85 -6.57 -1.76 0.66
CA MET A 85 -7.65 -1.36 1.55
C MET A 85 -8.41 -0.17 0.95
N ASP A 86 -9.72 -0.29 0.82
CA ASP A 86 -10.63 0.80 0.40
C ASP A 86 -11.22 1.60 1.59
N GLN A 87 -10.76 1.26 2.79
CA GLN A 87 -11.29 1.70 4.08
C GLN A 87 -10.92 3.14 4.47
N TYR A 88 -10.51 3.98 3.52
CA TYR A 88 -10.18 5.37 3.83
C TYR A 88 -11.44 6.16 4.20
N TYR A 89 -11.41 6.79 5.36
CA TYR A 89 -12.40 7.78 5.77
C TYR A 89 -11.72 9.08 6.22
N PRO A 90 -12.22 10.25 5.80
CA PRO A 90 -11.70 11.54 6.26
C PRO A 90 -11.92 11.73 7.76
N ALA A 91 -10.89 12.20 8.46
CA ALA A 91 -10.95 12.51 9.88
C ALA A 91 -10.01 13.66 10.25
N HIS A 92 -10.34 14.38 11.33
CA HIS A 92 -9.51 15.44 11.91
C HIS A 92 -9.05 16.46 10.84
N ARG A 93 -7.75 16.68 10.69
CA ARG A 93 -7.14 17.62 9.72
C ARG A 93 -7.33 17.23 8.25
N ALA A 94 -7.87 16.04 7.94
CA ALA A 94 -8.16 15.67 6.55
C ALA A 94 -9.15 16.64 5.88
N TYR A 95 -10.08 17.21 6.65
CA TYR A 95 -11.04 18.21 6.15
C TYR A 95 -10.40 19.53 5.74
N ASN A 96 -9.14 19.78 6.13
CA ASN A 96 -8.40 20.97 5.69
C ASN A 96 -7.81 20.80 4.27
N TYR A 97 -7.90 19.60 3.70
CA TYR A 97 -7.42 19.27 2.36
C TYR A 97 -8.61 18.78 1.53
N GLY A 98 -9.07 19.59 0.57
CA GLY A 98 -10.26 19.25 -0.24
C GLY A 98 -10.11 17.91 -0.97
N GLU A 99 -8.89 17.54 -1.33
CA GLU A 99 -8.60 16.26 -1.97
C GLU A 99 -8.67 15.04 -1.01
N LEU A 100 -8.51 15.25 0.31
CA LEU A 100 -8.61 14.20 1.33
C LEU A 100 -9.95 14.23 2.09
N SER A 101 -10.79 15.24 1.87
CA SER A 101 -12.04 15.41 2.62
C SER A 101 -13.17 14.48 2.17
N ARG A 102 -12.89 13.44 1.39
CA ARG A 102 -13.87 12.44 0.92
C ARG A 102 -13.34 11.01 0.97
N ARG A 103 -14.26 10.04 1.01
CA ARG A 103 -13.93 8.63 0.80
C ARG A 103 -13.55 8.36 -0.66
N ILE A 104 -12.91 7.22 -0.91
CA ILE A 104 -12.68 6.75 -2.27
C ILE A 104 -13.98 6.28 -2.91
N THR A 105 -14.06 6.41 -4.23
CA THR A 105 -15.16 5.89 -5.02
C THR A 105 -14.88 4.45 -5.45
N PRO A 106 -15.93 3.65 -5.74
CA PRO A 106 -15.74 2.32 -6.33
C PRO A 106 -14.96 2.34 -7.65
N GLY A 107 -15.06 3.43 -8.42
CA GLY A 107 -14.31 3.62 -9.67
C GLY A 107 -12.81 3.78 -9.44
N GLU A 108 -12.41 4.55 -8.43
CA GLU A 108 -11.00 4.68 -8.04
C GLU A 108 -10.43 3.35 -7.56
N PHE A 109 -11.18 2.61 -6.74
CA PHE A 109 -10.72 1.31 -6.25
C PHE A 109 -10.58 0.29 -7.39
N ARG A 110 -11.53 0.25 -8.34
CA ARG A 110 -11.40 -0.59 -9.55
C ARG A 110 -10.15 -0.26 -10.38
N LYS A 111 -9.78 1.02 -10.50
CA LYS A 111 -8.54 1.43 -11.19
C LYS A 111 -7.30 0.87 -10.48
N VAL A 112 -7.29 0.90 -9.15
CA VAL A 112 -6.21 0.32 -8.34
C VAL A 112 -6.09 -1.19 -8.54
N LEU A 113 -7.21 -1.92 -8.53
CA LEU A 113 -7.19 -3.37 -8.79
C LEU A 113 -6.68 -3.70 -10.20
N ALA A 114 -7.08 -2.90 -11.20
CA ALA A 114 -6.56 -3.06 -12.56
C ALA A 114 -5.06 -2.77 -12.64
N ALA A 115 -4.57 -1.73 -11.95
CA ALA A 115 -3.14 -1.41 -11.89
C ALA A 115 -2.34 -2.53 -11.23
N ALA A 116 -2.84 -3.12 -10.13
CA ALA A 116 -2.16 -4.19 -9.43
C ALA A 116 -2.01 -5.45 -10.32
N ARG A 117 -3.05 -5.77 -11.11
CA ARG A 117 -3.00 -6.84 -12.12
C ARG A 117 -2.00 -6.52 -13.23
N ARG A 118 -1.98 -5.27 -13.75
CA ARG A 118 -1.01 -4.84 -14.77
C ARG A 118 0.43 -4.91 -14.28
N ALA A 119 0.67 -4.63 -13.00
CA ALA A 119 1.99 -4.74 -12.37
C ALA A 119 2.44 -6.20 -12.20
N GLY A 120 1.55 -7.18 -12.36
CA GLY A 120 1.85 -8.61 -12.21
C GLY A 120 1.78 -9.12 -10.77
N LEU A 121 1.14 -8.37 -9.87
CA LEU A 121 0.83 -8.84 -8.52
C LEU A 121 -0.35 -9.82 -8.58
N HIS A 122 -0.18 -11.00 -7.99
CA HIS A 122 -1.19 -12.06 -8.04
C HIS A 122 -1.76 -12.44 -6.66
N ARG A 123 -1.05 -12.14 -5.56
CA ARG A 123 -1.53 -12.36 -4.18
C ARG A 123 -2.14 -11.10 -3.57
N ILE A 124 -3.21 -10.62 -4.21
CA ILE A 124 -3.92 -9.41 -3.81
C ILE A 124 -5.10 -9.77 -2.91
N TYR A 125 -5.16 -9.14 -1.75
CA TYR A 125 -6.27 -9.20 -0.81
C TYR A 125 -7.00 -7.86 -0.80
N THR A 126 -8.32 -7.91 -0.75
CA THR A 126 -9.19 -6.75 -0.60
C THR A 126 -10.07 -6.99 0.61
N GLY A 127 -10.27 -5.97 1.45
CA GLY A 127 -11.14 -6.03 2.60
C GLY A 127 -11.49 -4.65 3.12
#